data_AF-A0A1M4U4H5-F1
#
_entry.id   AF-A0A1M4U4H5-F1
#
_cell.length_a   1.000
_cell.length_b   1.000
_cell.length_c   1.000
_cell.angle_alpha   90.00
_cell.angle_beta   90.00
_cell.angle_gamma   90.00
#
_symmetry.space_group_name_H-M   'P 1'
#
loop_
_entity.id
_entity.type
_entity.pdbx_description
1 polymer ?
#
loop_
_entity_poly.entity_id
_entity_poly.type
_entity_poly.pdbx_seq_one_letter_code
_entity_poly.pdbx_strand_id
1 'polypeptide(L)' 'MKPKQKTSTVVRSKQVNFSLSDEEYNLMLLYIKKYKISNKSRWLRETVIAHILKNLEMDYPTLFGENEMRR' A
#
# COMPACT_ATOMS: atom_id res chain seq x y z
N MET A 1 -1.18 13.18 -35.67
CA MET A 1 -0.65 12.37 -34.54
C MET A 1 -0.75 13.23 -33.28
N LYS A 2 -1.51 12.81 -32.27
CA LYS A 2 -1.67 13.60 -31.02
C LYS A 2 -0.37 13.53 -30.20
N PRO A 3 0.14 14.65 -29.64
CA PRO A 3 1.37 14.63 -28.86
C PRO A 3 1.15 13.82 -27.57
N LYS A 4 2.06 12.87 -27.33
CA LYS A 4 2.06 11.99 -26.16
C LYS A 4 2.41 12.83 -24.93
N GLN A 5 1.43 13.14 -24.08
CA GLN A 5 1.66 13.84 -22.81
C GLN A 5 2.71 13.06 -22.01
N LYS A 6 3.86 13.68 -21.72
CA LYS A 6 4.88 13.12 -20.83
C LYS A 6 4.30 13.12 -19.41
N THR A 7 3.80 11.99 -18.95
CA THR A 7 3.54 11.77 -17.53
C THR A 7 4.85 12.00 -16.78
N SER A 8 4.93 13.05 -15.96
CA SER A 8 6.11 13.32 -15.13
C SER A 8 6.33 12.12 -14.22
N THR A 9 7.39 11.36 -14.48
CA THR A 9 7.73 10.18 -13.69
C THR A 9 8.00 10.61 -12.26
N VAL A 10 7.12 10.24 -11.32
CA VAL A 10 7.30 10.57 -9.90
C VAL A 10 8.53 9.84 -9.37
N VAL A 11 9.58 10.59 -9.05
CA VAL A 11 10.83 10.07 -8.51
C VAL A 11 10.65 9.76 -7.02
N ARG A 12 10.93 8.52 -6.63
CA ARG A 12 10.88 8.07 -5.24
C ARG A 12 12.26 8.26 -4.61
N SER A 13 12.45 9.34 -3.86
CA SER A 13 13.76 9.74 -3.29
C SER A 13 13.95 9.40 -1.80
N LYS A 14 12.87 9.08 -1.08
CA LYS A 14 12.92 8.75 0.35
C LYS A 14 13.06 7.23 0.53
N GLN A 15 14.02 6.83 1.37
CA GLN A 15 14.30 5.42 1.67
C GLN A 15 13.64 5.02 2.99
N VAL A 16 13.13 3.79 3.02
CA VAL A 16 12.58 3.14 4.21
C VAL A 16 13.12 1.71 4.22
N ASN A 17 13.71 1.31 5.34
CA ASN A 17 14.27 -0.03 5.54
C ASN A 17 13.62 -0.67 6.78
N PHE A 18 13.37 -1.97 6.72
CA PHE A 18 12.99 -2.76 7.88
C PHE A 18 13.65 -4.12 7.80
N SER A 19 13.94 -4.68 8.96
CA SER A 19 14.46 -6.04 9.11
C SER A 19 13.30 -6.99 9.34
N LEU A 20 13.43 -8.21 8.84
CA LEU A 20 12.51 -9.32 9.06
C LEU A 20 13.30 -10.46 9.69
N SER A 21 12.66 -11.22 10.57
CA SER A 21 13.12 -12.55 10.94
C SER A 21 13.07 -13.51 9.75
N ASP A 22 13.75 -14.64 9.87
CA ASP A 22 13.74 -15.67 8.83
C ASP A 22 12.33 -16.20 8.54
N GLU A 23 11.50 -16.34 9.59
CA GLU A 23 10.12 -16.81 9.45
C GLU A 23 9.26 -15.80 8.68
N GLU A 24 9.32 -14.52 9.04
CA GLU A 24 8.59 -13.45 8.36
C GLU A 24 9.01 -13.30 6.89
N TYR A 25 10.32 -13.40 6.62
CA TYR A 25 10.84 -13.31 5.26
C TYR A 25 10.40 -14.51 4.41
N ASN A 26 10.46 -15.72 4.96
CA ASN A 26 10.01 -16.93 4.26
C ASN A 26 8.51 -16.89 3.95
N LEU A 27 7.69 -16.43 4.89
CA LEU A 27 6.25 -16.21 4.67
C LEU A 27 6.00 -15.19 3.55
N MET A 28 6.72 -14.06 3.57
CA MET A 28 6.64 -13.04 2.51
C MET A 28 7.00 -13.62 1.15
N LEU A 29 8.07 -14.40 1.04
CA LEU A 29 8.48 -15.04 -0.22
C LEU A 29 7.45 -16.04 -0.71
N LEU A 30 6.87 -16.86 0.18
CA LEU A 30 5.81 -17.80 -0.16
C LEU A 30 4.60 -17.07 -0.72
N TYR A 31 4.18 -15.97 -0.09
CA TYR A 31 3.08 -15.13 -0.55
C TYR A 31 3.35 -14.55 -1.95
N ILE A 32 4.53 -13.94 -2.14
CA ILE A 32 4.95 -13.37 -3.43
C ILE A 32 4.92 -14.42 -4.54
N LYS A 33 5.43 -15.63 -4.25
CA LYS A 33 5.45 -16.75 -5.19
C LYS A 33 4.02 -17.21 -5.52
N LYS A 34 3.17 -17.38 -4.51
CA LYS A 34 1.77 -17.83 -4.66
C LYS A 34 0.97 -16.91 -5.60
N TYR A 35 1.10 -15.60 -5.42
CA TYR A 35 0.37 -14.60 -6.21
C TYR A 35 1.13 -14.07 -7.42
N LYS A 36 2.30 -14.65 -7.74
CA LYS A 36 3.14 -14.28 -8.89
C LYS A 36 3.48 -12.78 -8.94
N ILE A 37 3.76 -12.20 -7.77
CA ILE A 37 4.07 -10.78 -7.64
C ILE A 37 5.48 -10.53 -8.20
N SER A 38 5.57 -9.81 -9.31
CA SER A 38 6.84 -9.54 -10.00
C SER A 38 7.62 -8.39 -9.37
N ASN A 39 6.93 -7.38 -8.81
CA ASN A 39 7.56 -6.20 -8.23
C ASN A 39 7.31 -6.11 -6.71
N LYS A 40 8.26 -6.65 -5.94
CA LYS A 40 8.19 -6.72 -4.48
C LYS A 40 8.10 -5.34 -3.83
N SER A 41 8.93 -4.40 -4.28
CA SER A 41 8.97 -3.03 -3.73
C SER A 41 7.69 -2.25 -4.02
N ARG A 42 7.03 -2.51 -5.17
CA ARG A 42 5.73 -1.93 -5.47
C ARG A 42 4.67 -2.51 -4.54
N TRP A 43 4.57 -3.83 -4.48
CA TRP A 43 3.59 -4.52 -3.65
C TRP A 43 3.69 -4.07 -2.19
N LEU A 44 4.88 -4.11 -1.62
CA LEU A 44 5.13 -3.70 -0.24
C LEU A 44 4.68 -2.26 0.04
N ARG A 45 4.98 -1.33 -0.88
CA ARG A 45 4.55 0.07 -0.75
C ARG A 45 3.04 0.19 -0.80
N GLU A 46 2.39 -0.48 -1.74
CA GLU A 46 0.93 -0.45 -1.87
C GLU A 46 0.26 -1.05 -0.63
N THR A 47 0.77 -2.16 -0.12
CA THR A 47 0.25 -2.81 1.09
C THR A 47 0.35 -1.91 2.32
N VAL A 48 1.52 -1.32 2.58
CA VAL A 48 1.73 -0.42 3.73
C VAL A 48 0.85 0.83 3.61
N ILE A 49 0.81 1.47 2.43
CA ILE A 49 0.02 2.68 2.22
C ILE A 49 -1.49 2.38 2.32
N ALA A 50 -1.97 1.27 1.76
CA ALA A 50 -3.36 0.87 1.87
C ALA A 50 -3.77 0.62 3.33
N HIS A 51 -2.90 0.01 4.12
CA HIS A 51 -3.14 -0.17 5.55
C HIS A 51 -3.22 1.16 6.31
N ILE A 52 -2.26 2.07 6.07
CA ILE A 52 -2.26 3.40 6.70
C ILE A 52 -3.53 4.18 6.32
N LEU A 53 -3.89 4.22 5.03
CA LEU A 53 -5.08 4.93 4.56
C LEU A 53 -6.35 4.39 5.20
N LYS A 54 -6.50 3.06 5.26
CA LYS A 54 -7.66 2.42 5.92
C LYS A 54 -7.75 2.82 7.40
N ASN A 55 -6.62 2.85 8.11
CA ASN A 55 -6.61 3.27 9.51
C ASN A 55 -6.99 4.74 9.66
N LEU A 56 -6.42 5.63 8.82
CA LEU A 56 -6.75 7.06 8.84
C LEU A 56 -8.22 7.32 8.49
N GLU A 57 -8.82 6.54 7.59
CA GLU A 57 -10.25 6.63 7.29
C GLU A 57 -11.13 6.23 8.49
N MET A 58 -10.73 5.20 9.24
CA MET A 58 -11.44 4.80 10.46
C MET A 58 -11.30 5.83 11.59
N ASP A 59 -10.14 6.47 11.70
CA ASP A 59 -9.86 7.50 12.72
C ASP A 59 -10.42 8.87 12.34
N TYR A 60 -10.89 9.05 11.10
CA TYR A 60 -11.43 10.32 10.65
C TYR A 60 -12.75 10.61 11.39
N PRO A 61 -12.85 11.73 12.13
CA PRO A 61 -14.06 12.04 12.88
C PRO A 61 -15.22 12.24 11.91
N THR A 62 -16.16 11.30 11.90
CA THR A 62 -17.39 11.42 11.14
C THR A 62 -18.39 12.27 11.92
N LEU A 63 -19.17 13.09 11.20
CA LEU A 63 -20.19 13.96 11.80
C LEU A 63 -21.28 13.17 12.55
N PHE A 64 -21.45 11.90 12.17
CA PHE A 64 -22.39 10.94 12.75
C PHE A 64 -21.67 9.61 12.95
N GLY A 65 -22.01 8.84 13.99
CA GLY A 65 -21.50 7.47 14.13
C GLY A 65 -22.09 6.52 13.08
N GLU A 66 -21.48 5.34 12.86
CA GLU A 66 -22.01 4.34 11.91
C GLU A 66 -23.51 4.01 12.17
N ASN A 67 -23.89 4.00 13.44
CA ASN A 67 -25.26 3.69 13.88
C ASN A 67 -26.25 4.83 13.57
N GLU A 68 -25.78 6.05 13.42
CA GLU A 68 -26.59 7.22 13.05
C GLU A 68 -26.73 7.37 11.53
N MET A 69 -25.72 6.94 10.75
CA MET A 69 -25.74 6.98 9.29
C MET A 69 -26.61 5.90 8.63
N ARG A 70 -26.88 4.78 9.31
CA ARG A 70 -27.66 3.63 8.78
C ARG A 70 -29.17 3.69 9.09
N ARG A 71 -29.66 4.78 9.71
CA ARG A 71 -31.08 4.97 10.03
C ARG A 71 -31.84 5.71 8.95
#